data_AF-X0VYY9-F1
#
_entry.id   AF-X0VYY9-F1
#
_cell.length_a   1.000
_cell.length_b   1.000
_cell.length_c   1.000
_cell.angle_alpha   90.00
_cell.angle_beta   90.00
_cell.angle_gamma   90.00
#
_symmetry.space_group_name_H-M   'P 1'
#
loop_
_entity.id
_entity.type
_entity.pdbx_description
1 polymer ?
#
loop_
_entity_poly.entity_id
_entity_poly.type
_entity_poly.pdbx_seq_one_letter_code
_entity_poly.pdbx_strand_id
1 'polypeptide(L)'
;MARTVEDAVRVLEVIAGYDPADPITKNCIDKVSDDYMRFLDKDGLKGARIGVFRFYTDKPTADAQVKALFEKAIEDMESQGAEIIDPFQIPNFEELTKELWCNTFRYDVNNYLSSLGDKAPYKSLAEIVDSGLYAPYIEKRLKRALESPIEGEPACKDLYNEPRNIAFRKAVLKAMDEHQLDAFVYPTWSNPPRKIGDLKSPAGDNSQLIPPHTGLPGFTVPMGFTYENLP
;
A
#
# COMPACT_ATOMS: atom_id res chain seq x y z
N MET A 1 11.90 -2.64 -4.79
CA MET A 1 11.45 -4.02 -5.11
C MET A 1 12.67 -4.88 -5.34
N ALA A 2 12.71 -6.08 -4.79
CA ALA A 2 13.82 -7.03 -4.95
C ALA A 2 13.33 -8.47 -4.82
N ARG A 3 14.22 -9.45 -5.06
CA ARG A 3 13.90 -10.88 -4.88
C ARG A 3 14.05 -11.37 -3.44
N THR A 4 14.82 -10.66 -2.63
CA THR A 4 15.07 -10.99 -1.22
C THR A 4 14.79 -9.76 -0.36
N VAL A 5 14.45 -9.99 0.91
CA VAL A 5 14.30 -8.90 1.89
C VAL A 5 15.63 -8.17 2.06
N GLU A 6 16.75 -8.91 2.09
CA GLU A 6 18.11 -8.34 2.17
C GLU A 6 18.39 -7.31 1.07
N ASP A 7 18.10 -7.63 -0.20
CA ASP A 7 18.32 -6.69 -1.30
C ASP A 7 17.34 -5.51 -1.23
N ALA A 8 16.11 -5.72 -0.75
CA ALA A 8 15.18 -4.62 -0.52
C ALA A 8 15.67 -3.67 0.58
N VAL A 9 16.28 -4.20 1.65
CA VAL A 9 16.88 -3.41 2.73
C VAL A 9 18.10 -2.63 2.25
N ARG A 10 18.98 -3.24 1.44
CA ARG A 10 20.11 -2.51 0.81
C ARG A 10 19.65 -1.31 0.00
N VAL A 11 18.55 -1.46 -0.73
CA VAL A 11 17.98 -0.34 -1.49
C VAL A 11 17.40 0.71 -0.53
N LEU A 12 16.66 0.30 0.49
CA LEU A 12 16.08 1.21 1.49
C LEU A 12 17.15 2.06 2.17
N GLU A 13 18.29 1.46 2.54
CA GLU A 13 19.41 2.13 3.17
C GLU A 13 19.98 3.28 2.32
N VAL A 14 19.96 3.13 0.99
CA VAL A 14 20.45 4.18 0.07
C VAL A 14 19.42 5.29 -0.16
N ILE A 15 18.12 4.97 -0.15
CA ILE A 15 17.06 5.92 -0.54
C ILE A 15 16.35 6.59 0.63
N ALA A 16 16.47 6.06 1.86
CA ALA A 16 15.85 6.66 3.03
C ALA A 16 16.55 7.95 3.42
N GLY A 17 15.81 9.05 3.49
CA GLY A 17 16.38 10.35 3.85
C GLY A 17 15.41 11.51 3.73
N TYR A 18 15.84 12.66 4.24
CA TYR A 18 15.16 13.92 4.07
C TYR A 18 15.49 14.52 2.69
N ASP A 19 14.46 14.97 1.98
CA ASP A 19 14.58 15.73 0.75
C ASP A 19 13.87 17.10 0.93
N PRO A 20 14.58 18.23 0.83
CA PRO A 20 13.95 19.55 0.91
C PRO A 20 12.93 19.83 -0.21
N ALA A 21 12.97 19.10 -1.33
CA ALA A 21 11.97 19.19 -2.39
C ALA A 21 10.66 18.43 -2.07
N ASP A 22 10.67 17.53 -1.08
CA ASP A 22 9.49 16.82 -0.58
C ASP A 22 9.25 17.14 0.91
N PRO A 23 8.34 18.07 1.22
CA PRO A 23 8.03 18.47 2.60
C PRO A 23 7.61 17.31 3.52
N ILE A 24 7.04 16.22 2.98
CA ILE A 24 6.59 15.07 3.77
C ILE A 24 7.79 14.33 4.38
N THR A 25 8.94 14.30 3.70
CA THR A 25 10.16 13.63 4.19
C THR A 25 10.72 14.27 5.46
N LYS A 26 10.34 15.52 5.79
CA LYS A 26 10.70 16.14 7.07
C LYS A 26 10.26 15.29 8.27
N ASN A 27 9.21 14.49 8.11
CA ASN A 27 8.72 13.60 9.16
C ASN A 27 9.68 12.45 9.51
N CYS A 28 10.70 12.16 8.67
CA CYS A 28 11.68 11.10 8.92
C CYS A 28 12.95 11.59 9.64
N ILE A 29 13.11 12.90 9.85
CA ILE A 29 14.25 13.45 10.59
C ILE A 29 14.33 12.75 11.96
N ASP A 30 15.52 12.29 12.32
CA ASP A 30 15.85 11.50 13.52
C ASP A 30 15.20 10.11 13.60
N LYS A 31 14.55 9.63 12.53
CA LYS A 31 13.92 8.29 12.47
C LYS A 31 14.55 7.35 11.44
N VAL A 32 15.43 7.86 10.58
CA VAL A 32 16.18 7.04 9.63
C VAL A 32 17.27 6.31 10.39
N SER A 33 17.39 4.99 10.17
CA SER A 33 18.46 4.20 10.77
C SER A 33 19.78 4.44 10.02
N ASP A 34 20.89 4.55 10.75
CA ASP A 34 22.24 4.60 10.16
C ASP A 34 22.66 3.28 9.52
N ASP A 35 21.99 2.18 9.91
CA ASP A 35 22.21 0.83 9.39
C ASP A 35 20.86 0.10 9.45
N TYR A 36 20.27 -0.20 8.29
CA TYR A 36 19.04 -1.01 8.24
C TYR A 36 19.35 -2.51 8.15
N MET A 37 20.54 -2.89 7.70
CA MET A 37 20.95 -4.28 7.53
C MET A 37 21.04 -5.00 8.88
N ARG A 38 21.33 -4.27 9.98
CA ARG A 38 21.30 -4.83 11.34
C ARG A 38 19.95 -5.43 11.76
N PHE A 39 18.86 -5.06 11.10
CA PHE A 39 17.52 -5.59 11.38
C PHE A 39 17.23 -6.90 10.63
N LEU A 40 18.15 -7.39 9.79
CA LEU A 40 18.05 -8.70 9.16
C LEU A 40 18.44 -9.80 10.15
N ASP A 41 17.53 -10.10 11.07
CA ASP A 41 17.67 -11.16 12.05
C ASP A 41 16.96 -12.43 11.60
N LYS A 42 17.71 -13.54 11.48
CA LYS A 42 17.17 -14.86 11.16
C LYS A 42 16.22 -15.38 12.23
N ASP A 43 16.39 -14.94 13.46
CA ASP A 43 15.59 -15.32 14.60
C ASP A 43 14.52 -14.26 14.94
N GLY A 44 14.32 -13.25 14.09
CA GLY A 44 13.46 -12.09 14.35
C GLY A 44 11.98 -12.41 14.58
N LEU A 45 11.53 -13.63 14.27
CA LEU A 45 10.17 -14.09 14.60
C LEU A 45 10.03 -14.64 16.02
N LYS A 46 11.13 -15.03 16.69
CA LYS A 46 11.06 -15.62 18.03
C LYS A 46 10.54 -14.59 19.04
N GLY A 47 9.34 -14.84 19.58
CA GLY A 47 8.65 -13.94 20.51
C GLY A 47 7.96 -12.76 19.84
N ALA A 48 8.00 -12.65 18.50
CA ALA A 48 7.28 -11.60 17.78
C ALA A 48 5.77 -11.85 17.86
N ARG A 49 5.00 -10.82 18.15
CA ARG A 49 3.53 -10.88 18.28
C ARG A 49 2.88 -10.43 16.99
N ILE A 50 2.33 -11.39 16.25
CA ILE A 50 1.81 -11.19 14.89
C ILE A 50 0.29 -11.34 14.88
N GLY A 51 -0.42 -10.26 14.55
CA GLY A 51 -1.87 -10.29 14.36
C GLY A 51 -2.26 -10.85 12.99
N VAL A 52 -3.32 -11.66 12.91
CA VAL A 52 -3.87 -12.15 11.64
C VAL A 52 -5.13 -11.37 11.28
N PHE A 53 -5.04 -10.51 10.26
CA PHE A 53 -6.17 -9.65 9.87
C PHE A 53 -7.08 -10.36 8.86
N ARG A 54 -8.05 -11.12 9.39
CA ARG A 54 -8.95 -12.01 8.64
C ARG A 54 -9.96 -11.31 7.72
N PHE A 55 -10.10 -9.98 7.81
CA PHE A 55 -11.07 -9.20 7.01
C PHE A 55 -10.95 -9.46 5.50
N TYR A 56 -9.74 -9.70 4.99
CA TYR A 56 -9.52 -9.96 3.56
C TYR A 56 -9.69 -11.43 3.16
N THR A 57 -9.42 -12.37 4.06
CA THR A 57 -9.42 -13.82 3.77
C THR A 57 -10.76 -14.50 4.02
N ASP A 58 -11.62 -13.91 4.86
CA ASP A 58 -12.90 -14.51 5.24
C ASP A 58 -14.06 -14.01 4.37
N LYS A 59 -13.75 -13.34 3.27
CA LYS A 59 -14.73 -12.94 2.26
C LYS A 59 -15.21 -14.17 1.48
N PRO A 60 -16.50 -14.25 1.12
CA PRO A 60 -17.00 -15.32 0.25
C PRO A 60 -16.32 -15.39 -1.13
N THR A 61 -15.68 -14.30 -1.55
CA THR A 61 -14.96 -14.18 -2.82
C THR A 61 -13.46 -14.44 -2.71
N ALA A 62 -12.94 -14.80 -1.53
CA ALA A 62 -11.53 -15.13 -1.37
C ALA A 62 -11.22 -16.48 -2.04
N ASP A 63 -10.09 -16.56 -2.73
CA ASP A 63 -9.66 -17.76 -3.41
C ASP A 63 -9.16 -18.83 -2.42
N ALA A 64 -9.55 -20.09 -2.66
CA ALA A 64 -9.25 -21.18 -1.75
C ALA A 64 -7.75 -21.54 -1.72
N GLN A 65 -7.02 -21.43 -2.83
CA GLN A 65 -5.58 -21.72 -2.85
C GLN A 65 -4.78 -20.58 -2.22
N VAL A 66 -5.16 -19.33 -2.49
CA VAL A 66 -4.57 -18.16 -1.80
C VAL A 66 -4.78 -18.28 -0.29
N LYS A 67 -6.00 -18.62 0.16
CA LYS A 67 -6.29 -18.83 1.58
C LYS A 67 -5.45 -19.96 2.16
N ALA A 68 -5.33 -21.10 1.47
CA ALA A 68 -4.51 -22.22 1.95
C ALA A 68 -3.03 -21.86 2.08
N LEU A 69 -2.46 -21.10 1.14
CA LEU A 69 -1.08 -20.60 1.24
C LEU A 69 -0.91 -19.62 2.40
N PHE A 70 -1.91 -18.77 2.64
CA PHE A 70 -1.89 -17.85 3.76
C PHE A 70 -1.95 -18.58 5.11
N GLU A 71 -2.81 -19.60 5.26
CA GLU A 71 -2.79 -20.46 6.47
C GLU A 71 -1.42 -21.11 6.65
N LYS A 72 -0.83 -21.63 5.56
CA LYS A 72 0.51 -22.23 5.63
C LYS A 72 1.57 -21.23 6.08
N ALA A 73 1.52 -19.99 5.61
CA ALA A 73 2.44 -18.94 6.04
C ALA A 73 2.28 -18.58 7.52
N ILE A 74 1.05 -18.62 8.05
CA ILE A 74 0.79 -18.43 9.50
C ILE A 74 1.44 -19.57 10.30
N GLU A 75 1.23 -20.83 9.90
CA GLU A 75 1.88 -21.99 10.52
C GLU A 75 3.42 -21.88 10.48
N ASP A 76 3.98 -21.42 9.35
CA ASP A 76 5.42 -21.27 9.19
C ASP A 76 5.97 -20.17 10.12
N MET A 77 5.24 -19.08 10.35
CA MET A 77 5.61 -18.04 11.33
C MET A 77 5.53 -18.56 12.77
N GLU A 78 4.46 -19.26 13.13
CA GLU A 78 4.29 -19.87 14.45
C GLU A 78 5.40 -20.89 14.74
N SER A 79 5.72 -21.75 13.77
CA SER A 79 6.80 -22.75 13.89
C SER A 79 8.20 -22.14 14.09
N GLN A 80 8.39 -20.89 13.63
CA GLN A 80 9.62 -20.11 13.83
C GLN A 80 9.63 -19.31 15.14
N GLY A 81 8.58 -19.44 15.96
CA GLY A 81 8.51 -18.91 17.32
C GLY A 81 7.72 -17.62 17.46
N ALA A 82 6.97 -17.20 16.44
CA ALA A 82 6.04 -16.07 16.56
C ALA A 82 4.82 -16.44 17.40
N GLU A 83 4.35 -15.50 18.21
CA GLU A 83 3.06 -15.57 18.89
C GLU A 83 1.96 -15.06 17.95
N ILE A 84 1.07 -15.95 17.52
CA ILE A 84 -0.01 -15.62 16.58
C ILE A 84 -1.27 -15.17 17.34
N ILE A 85 -1.77 -13.97 17.01
CA ILE A 85 -3.04 -13.43 17.52
C ILE A 85 -4.05 -13.47 16.37
N ASP A 86 -4.93 -14.47 16.40
CA ASP A 86 -5.91 -14.71 15.34
C ASP A 86 -7.33 -14.93 15.92
N PRO A 87 -8.32 -14.08 15.60
CA PRO A 87 -8.25 -12.94 14.68
C PRO A 87 -7.71 -11.67 15.35
N PHE A 88 -6.90 -10.92 14.60
CA PHE A 88 -6.67 -9.50 14.86
C PHE A 88 -7.76 -8.68 14.17
N GLN A 89 -8.39 -7.77 14.90
CA GLN A 89 -9.50 -6.95 14.41
C GLN A 89 -9.23 -5.47 14.63
N ILE A 90 -9.61 -4.65 13.65
CA ILE A 90 -9.64 -3.19 13.77
C ILE A 90 -11.11 -2.79 13.93
N PRO A 91 -11.55 -2.32 15.10
CA PRO A 91 -12.94 -1.92 15.31
C PRO A 91 -13.40 -0.87 14.29
N ASN A 92 -14.62 -1.02 13.78
CA ASN A 92 -15.23 -0.13 12.77
C ASN A 92 -14.44 0.01 11.46
N PHE A 93 -13.63 -0.99 11.08
CA PHE A 93 -12.78 -0.95 9.88
C PHE A 93 -13.53 -0.52 8.62
N GLU A 94 -14.71 -1.08 8.35
CA GLU A 94 -15.50 -0.75 7.16
C GLU A 94 -15.95 0.71 7.13
N GLU A 95 -16.29 1.30 8.27
CA GLU A 95 -16.71 2.69 8.35
C GLU A 95 -15.51 3.63 8.21
N LEU A 96 -14.42 3.31 8.91
CA LEU A 96 -13.17 4.07 8.86
C LEU A 96 -12.55 4.10 7.46
N THR A 97 -12.89 3.11 6.62
CA THR A 97 -12.34 2.99 5.27
C THR A 97 -13.19 3.59 4.16
N LYS A 98 -14.36 4.16 4.49
CA LYS A 98 -15.19 4.87 3.51
C LYS A 98 -14.56 6.20 3.13
N GLU A 99 -14.60 6.50 1.84
CA GLU A 99 -14.26 7.82 1.29
C GLU A 99 -12.89 8.37 1.74
N LEU A 100 -11.90 7.47 1.90
CA LEU A 100 -10.50 7.83 2.21
C LEU A 100 -9.74 8.41 1.01
N TRP A 101 -10.30 8.26 -0.20
CA TRP A 101 -9.66 8.66 -1.44
C TRP A 101 -10.00 10.10 -1.80
N CYS A 102 -8.96 10.85 -2.13
CA CYS A 102 -9.08 12.14 -2.78
C CYS A 102 -8.42 12.10 -4.15
N ASN A 103 -9.06 12.67 -5.17
CA ASN A 103 -8.51 12.69 -6.51
C ASN A 103 -7.69 13.97 -6.78
N THR A 104 -6.38 13.88 -6.54
CA THR A 104 -5.39 14.95 -6.77
C THR A 104 -4.68 14.86 -8.12
N PHE A 105 -4.99 13.84 -8.93
CA PHE A 105 -4.18 13.46 -10.09
C PHE A 105 -3.94 14.60 -11.10
N ARG A 106 -4.97 15.42 -11.39
CA ARG A 106 -4.83 16.57 -12.31
C ARG A 106 -3.84 17.61 -11.79
N TYR A 107 -3.97 17.95 -10.51
CA TYR A 107 -3.10 18.91 -9.83
C TYR A 107 -1.66 18.39 -9.81
N ASP A 108 -1.45 17.16 -9.37
CA ASP A 108 -0.12 16.56 -9.24
C ASP A 108 0.59 16.44 -10.60
N VAL A 109 -0.11 15.98 -11.64
CA VAL A 109 0.45 15.89 -13.01
C VAL A 109 0.80 17.28 -13.55
N ASN A 110 -0.06 18.28 -13.38
CA ASN A 110 0.21 19.63 -13.86
C ASN A 110 1.41 20.27 -13.14
N ASN A 111 1.53 20.08 -11.83
CA ASN A 111 2.67 20.56 -11.05
C ASN A 111 3.97 19.88 -11.46
N TYR A 112 3.93 18.55 -11.64
CA TYR A 112 5.06 17.79 -12.15
C TYR A 112 5.50 18.31 -13.52
N LEU A 113 4.59 18.44 -14.49
CA LEU A 113 4.91 18.95 -15.83
C LEU A 113 5.46 20.38 -15.78
N SER A 114 4.91 21.24 -14.92
CA SER A 114 5.42 22.60 -14.71
C SER A 114 6.85 22.59 -14.15
N SER A 115 7.16 21.68 -13.21
CA SER A 115 8.51 21.55 -12.64
C SER A 115 9.59 21.15 -13.65
N LEU A 116 9.20 20.51 -14.76
CA LEU A 116 10.11 20.15 -15.86
C LEU A 116 10.42 21.34 -16.81
N GLY A 117 9.66 22.44 -16.71
CA GLY A 117 9.82 23.63 -17.55
C GLY A 117 9.74 23.32 -19.05
N ASP A 118 10.73 23.81 -19.81
CA ASP A 118 10.78 23.65 -21.26
C ASP A 118 10.97 22.20 -21.72
N LYS A 119 11.47 21.32 -20.84
CA LYS A 119 11.65 19.89 -21.15
C LYS A 119 10.34 19.11 -21.17
N ALA A 120 9.26 19.66 -20.62
CA ALA A 120 7.96 19.01 -20.62
C ALA A 120 7.37 18.98 -22.05
N PRO A 121 7.12 17.80 -22.65
CA PRO A 121 6.54 17.68 -23.99
C PRO A 121 5.06 18.12 -24.04
N TYR A 122 4.40 18.13 -22.88
CA TYR A 122 3.07 18.67 -22.64
C TYR A 122 3.12 19.54 -21.38
N LYS A 123 2.30 20.58 -21.31
CA LYS A 123 2.25 21.51 -20.17
C LYS A 123 1.14 21.19 -19.18
N SER A 124 0.22 20.29 -19.53
CA SER A 124 -0.86 19.88 -18.63
C SER A 124 -1.43 18.51 -18.95
N LEU A 125 -2.20 17.94 -18.01
CA LEU A 125 -3.03 16.77 -18.26
C LEU A 125 -4.04 16.99 -19.40
N ALA A 126 -4.55 18.22 -19.55
CA ALA A 126 -5.48 18.55 -20.63
C ALA A 126 -4.82 18.39 -22.00
N GLU A 127 -3.60 18.89 -22.17
CA GLU A 127 -2.85 18.71 -23.42
C GLU A 127 -2.54 17.23 -23.72
N ILE A 128 -2.26 16.43 -22.68
CA ILE A 128 -2.11 14.97 -22.83
C ILE A 128 -3.40 14.34 -23.35
N VAL A 129 -4.56 14.74 -22.82
CA VAL A 129 -5.86 14.24 -23.28
C VAL A 129 -6.18 14.73 -24.71
N ASP A 130 -5.88 15.98 -25.03
CA ASP A 130 -6.14 16.54 -26.36
C ASP A 130 -5.23 15.92 -27.43
N SER A 131 -4.03 15.46 -27.06
CA SER A 131 -3.10 14.78 -27.98
C SER A 131 -3.66 13.48 -28.56
N GLY A 132 -4.57 12.81 -27.85
CA GLY A 132 -5.06 11.48 -28.20
C GLY A 132 -4.02 10.36 -28.15
N LEU A 133 -2.79 10.62 -27.68
CA LEU A 133 -1.69 9.64 -27.62
C LEU A 133 -1.75 8.77 -26.36
N TYR A 134 -2.92 8.19 -26.10
CA TYR A 134 -3.15 7.24 -25.01
C TYR A 134 -3.91 6.02 -25.52
N ALA A 135 -3.79 4.91 -24.80
CA ALA A 135 -4.53 3.70 -25.13
C ALA A 135 -6.05 3.92 -24.93
N PRO A 136 -6.93 3.48 -25.86
CA PRO A 136 -8.37 3.74 -25.77
C PRO A 136 -9.03 3.32 -24.45
N TYR A 137 -8.51 2.27 -23.79
CA TYR A 137 -9.08 1.77 -22.54
C TYR A 137 -8.92 2.70 -21.33
N ILE A 138 -8.00 3.68 -21.38
CA ILE A 138 -7.81 4.68 -20.30
C ILE A 138 -8.49 6.02 -20.57
N GLU A 139 -9.04 6.23 -21.77
CA GLU A 139 -9.63 7.51 -22.19
C GLU A 139 -10.63 8.05 -21.16
N LYS A 140 -11.60 7.21 -20.77
CA LYS A 140 -12.62 7.59 -19.77
C LYS A 140 -12.01 7.98 -18.42
N ARG A 141 -10.91 7.31 -18.01
CA ARG A 141 -10.24 7.62 -16.74
C ARG A 141 -9.51 8.96 -16.82
N LEU A 142 -8.84 9.25 -17.92
CA LEU A 142 -8.17 10.52 -18.15
C LEU A 142 -9.17 11.68 -18.23
N LYS A 143 -10.27 11.52 -18.97
CA LYS A 143 -11.35 12.52 -19.04
C LYS A 143 -11.97 12.80 -17.67
N ARG A 144 -12.24 11.76 -16.88
CA ARG A 144 -12.71 11.92 -15.50
C ARG A 144 -11.67 12.61 -14.61
N ALA A 145 -10.38 12.36 -14.81
CA ALA A 145 -9.35 13.05 -14.05
C ALA A 145 -9.32 14.56 -14.33
N LEU A 146 -9.74 15.00 -15.53
CA LEU A 146 -9.93 16.43 -15.82
C LEU A 146 -11.09 17.06 -15.05
N GLU A 147 -12.01 16.29 -14.47
CA GLU A 147 -13.10 16.84 -13.64
C GLU A 147 -12.59 17.29 -12.26
N SER A 148 -11.40 16.83 -11.83
CA SER A 148 -10.77 17.30 -10.60
C SER A 148 -10.29 18.77 -10.73
N PRO A 149 -10.28 19.54 -9.61
CA PRO A 149 -9.80 20.92 -9.60
C PRO A 149 -8.35 21.10 -10.11
N ILE A 150 -8.07 22.26 -10.70
CA ILE A 150 -6.76 22.66 -11.28
C ILE A 150 -5.88 23.37 -10.24
N GLU A 151 -6.49 24.20 -9.39
CA GLU A 151 -5.83 25.15 -8.49
C GLU A 151 -6.55 25.21 -7.13
N GLY A 152 -5.83 25.71 -6.11
CA GLY A 152 -6.20 25.63 -4.70
C GLY A 152 -5.51 24.43 -4.06
N GLU A 153 -5.27 24.48 -2.74
CA GLU A 153 -4.96 23.26 -1.99
C GLU A 153 -5.92 22.16 -2.50
N PRO A 154 -5.44 20.94 -2.79
CA PRO A 154 -6.39 19.86 -3.00
C PRO A 154 -7.46 19.98 -1.92
N ALA A 155 -8.74 19.87 -2.26
CA ALA A 155 -9.81 19.98 -1.26
C ALA A 155 -9.58 19.06 -0.04
N CYS A 156 -8.67 18.09 -0.21
CA CYS A 156 -8.17 17.15 0.77
C CYS A 156 -6.71 17.43 1.10
N LYS A 157 -6.36 17.23 2.36
CA LYS A 157 -4.98 17.40 2.84
C LYS A 157 -4.15 16.15 2.53
N ASP A 158 -2.84 16.23 2.73
CA ASP A 158 -1.99 15.04 2.67
C ASP A 158 -2.39 14.01 3.75
N LEU A 159 -1.87 12.80 3.59
CA LEU A 159 -2.11 11.65 4.45
C LEU A 159 -1.94 11.91 5.96
N TYR A 160 -1.05 12.82 6.35
CA TYR A 160 -0.74 13.15 7.74
C TYR A 160 -1.60 14.27 8.30
N ASN A 161 -2.30 15.01 7.44
CA ASN A 161 -3.11 16.18 7.78
C ASN A 161 -4.61 16.00 7.50
N GLU A 162 -5.00 14.97 6.75
CA GLU A 162 -6.40 14.64 6.46
C GLU A 162 -7.08 13.95 7.66
N PRO A 163 -8.13 14.55 8.26
CA PRO A 163 -8.77 14.00 9.46
C PRO A 163 -9.23 12.55 9.36
N ARG A 164 -9.75 12.11 8.20
CA ARG A 164 -10.20 10.72 7.99
C ARG A 164 -9.02 9.75 8.04
N ASN A 165 -7.92 10.06 7.37
CA ASN A 165 -6.70 9.25 7.38
C ASN A 165 -6.06 9.21 8.78
N ILE A 166 -6.04 10.34 9.50
CA ILE A 166 -5.56 10.40 10.88
C ILE A 166 -6.40 9.50 11.79
N ALA A 167 -7.73 9.57 11.68
CA ALA A 167 -8.64 8.73 12.46
C ALA A 167 -8.42 7.25 12.18
N PHE A 168 -8.25 6.89 10.90
CA PHE A 168 -7.99 5.51 10.50
C PHE A 168 -6.63 5.01 11.03
N ARG A 169 -5.55 5.78 10.85
CA ARG A 169 -4.22 5.45 11.41
C ARG A 169 -4.28 5.25 12.93
N LYS A 170 -4.96 6.14 13.65
CA LYS A 170 -5.13 6.04 15.10
C LYS A 170 -5.88 4.77 15.51
N ALA A 171 -6.91 4.37 14.76
CA ALA A 171 -7.64 3.15 15.02
C ALA A 171 -6.77 1.89 14.80
N VAL A 172 -5.97 1.86 13.73
CA VAL A 172 -5.03 0.76 13.47
C VAL A 172 -3.98 0.65 14.58
N LEU A 173 -3.31 1.76 14.92
CA LEU A 173 -2.30 1.77 15.97
C LEU A 173 -2.89 1.39 17.34
N LYS A 174 -4.06 1.93 17.69
CA LYS A 174 -4.74 1.57 18.93
C LYS A 174 -5.04 0.06 19.01
N ALA A 175 -5.54 -0.54 17.94
CA ALA A 175 -5.81 -1.97 17.92
C ALA A 175 -4.51 -2.80 18.04
N MET A 176 -3.43 -2.37 17.40
CA MET A 176 -2.11 -3.01 17.58
C MET A 176 -1.62 -2.89 19.03
N ASP A 177 -1.71 -1.71 19.63
CA ASP A 177 -1.28 -1.43 21.01
C ASP A 177 -2.07 -2.27 22.04
N GLU A 178 -3.39 -2.40 21.88
CA GLU A 178 -4.26 -3.20 22.75
C GLU A 178 -3.88 -4.69 22.79
N HIS A 179 -3.37 -5.20 21.67
CA HIS A 179 -2.90 -6.58 21.54
C HIS A 179 -1.38 -6.71 21.67
N GLN A 180 -0.67 -5.60 21.90
CA GLN A 180 0.80 -5.52 21.95
C GLN A 180 1.44 -6.19 20.71
N LEU A 181 0.95 -5.85 19.52
CA LEU A 181 1.45 -6.43 18.26
C LEU A 181 2.71 -5.72 17.78
N ASP A 182 3.67 -6.50 17.29
CA ASP A 182 4.82 -5.98 16.56
C ASP A 182 4.46 -5.71 15.08
N ALA A 183 3.62 -6.57 14.52
CA ALA A 183 3.08 -6.45 13.17
C ALA A 183 1.75 -7.22 13.05
N PHE A 184 1.09 -7.05 11.90
CA PHE A 184 -0.02 -7.91 11.53
C PHE A 184 0.06 -8.24 10.04
N VAL A 185 -0.51 -9.39 9.68
CA VAL A 185 -0.42 -9.96 8.34
C VAL A 185 -1.79 -10.14 7.72
N TYR A 186 -1.81 -10.07 6.40
CA TYR A 186 -2.93 -10.41 5.53
C TYR A 186 -2.35 -10.69 4.14
N PRO A 187 -3.02 -11.47 3.27
CA PRO A 187 -2.52 -11.70 1.93
C PRO A 187 -2.52 -10.39 1.14
N THR A 188 -1.46 -10.16 0.36
CA THR A 188 -1.34 -8.94 -0.47
C THR A 188 -2.57 -8.79 -1.37
N TRP A 189 -3.01 -9.91 -1.96
CA TRP A 189 -4.28 -10.06 -2.64
C TRP A 189 -4.99 -11.33 -2.18
N SER A 190 -6.31 -11.28 -2.07
CA SER A 190 -7.13 -12.44 -1.69
C SER A 190 -7.46 -13.39 -2.84
N ASN A 191 -6.99 -13.08 -4.06
CA ASN A 191 -7.29 -13.80 -5.29
C ASN A 191 -6.09 -13.80 -6.26
N PRO A 192 -5.97 -14.80 -7.16
CA PRO A 192 -4.96 -14.82 -8.22
C PRO A 192 -5.04 -13.59 -9.15
N PRO A 193 -3.91 -13.20 -9.77
CA PRO A 193 -3.90 -12.08 -10.70
C PRO A 193 -4.80 -12.34 -11.91
N ARG A 194 -5.42 -11.27 -12.44
CA ARG A 194 -6.22 -11.36 -13.66
C ARG A 194 -5.32 -11.59 -14.88
N LYS A 195 -5.83 -12.37 -15.84
CA LYS A 195 -5.20 -12.52 -17.15
C LYS A 195 -5.28 -11.19 -17.92
N ILE A 196 -4.29 -10.94 -18.78
CA ILE A 196 -4.29 -9.76 -19.65
C ILE A 196 -5.56 -9.77 -20.52
N GLY A 197 -6.29 -8.65 -20.53
CA GLY A 197 -7.55 -8.49 -21.25
C GLY A 197 -8.80 -8.88 -20.45
N ASP A 198 -8.65 -9.47 -19.26
CA ASP A 198 -9.78 -9.77 -18.38
C ASP A 198 -10.20 -8.55 -17.55
N LEU A 199 -11.22 -7.86 -18.04
CA LEU A 199 -11.82 -6.70 -17.39
C LEU A 199 -13.06 -7.05 -16.54
N LYS A 200 -13.48 -8.32 -16.52
CA LYS A 200 -14.78 -8.74 -15.98
C LYS A 200 -14.68 -9.61 -14.73
N SER A 201 -13.62 -10.38 -14.55
CA SER A 201 -13.50 -11.28 -13.39
C SER A 201 -13.41 -10.46 -12.10
N PRO A 202 -14.38 -10.57 -11.18
CA PRO A 202 -14.61 -9.55 -10.16
C PRO A 202 -13.79 -9.72 -8.87
N ALA A 203 -13.09 -10.84 -8.68
CA ALA A 203 -12.70 -11.24 -7.32
C ALA A 203 -11.41 -10.58 -6.78
N GLY A 204 -10.51 -10.09 -7.63
CA GLY A 204 -9.27 -9.45 -7.19
C GLY A 204 -9.50 -8.12 -6.44
N ASP A 205 -8.95 -8.01 -5.24
CA ASP A 205 -8.77 -6.75 -4.54
C ASP A 205 -7.55 -6.01 -5.12
N ASN A 206 -7.69 -4.71 -5.39
CA ASN A 206 -6.59 -3.88 -5.86
C ASN A 206 -6.18 -2.95 -4.73
N SER A 207 -4.98 -3.18 -4.19
CA SER A 207 -4.38 -2.45 -3.06
C SER A 207 -5.19 -2.49 -1.77
N GLN A 208 -4.66 -3.18 -0.75
CA GLN A 208 -5.26 -3.16 0.58
C GLN A 208 -5.22 -1.76 1.18
N LEU A 209 -6.24 -1.40 1.95
CA LEU A 209 -6.55 -0.02 2.33
C LEU A 209 -5.60 0.53 3.41
N ILE A 210 -4.94 -0.34 4.18
CA ILE A 210 -4.24 0.09 5.39
C ILE A 210 -2.96 0.92 5.07
N PRO A 211 -1.88 0.39 4.46
CA PRO A 211 -0.68 1.20 4.24
C PRO A 211 -0.92 2.48 3.43
N PRO A 212 -1.67 2.48 2.30
CA PRO A 212 -1.88 3.68 1.50
C PRO A 212 -2.62 4.80 2.22
N HIS A 213 -3.54 4.46 3.13
CA HIS A 213 -4.39 5.45 3.81
C HIS A 213 -4.02 5.71 5.26
N THR A 214 -3.06 4.97 5.81
CA THR A 214 -2.51 5.25 7.14
C THR A 214 -1.10 5.83 7.05
N GLY A 215 -0.30 5.53 6.02
CA GLY A 215 1.12 5.90 5.99
C GLY A 215 1.99 5.02 6.89
N LEU A 216 1.40 3.95 7.44
CA LEU A 216 2.15 2.89 8.09
C LEU A 216 2.91 2.07 7.04
N PRO A 217 4.09 1.53 7.38
CA PRO A 217 4.84 0.70 6.46
C PRO A 217 4.07 -0.59 6.14
N GLY A 218 4.16 -1.02 4.90
CA GLY A 218 3.70 -2.33 4.46
C GLY A 218 4.69 -2.91 3.45
N PHE A 219 4.99 -4.19 3.59
CA PHE A 219 5.84 -4.92 2.66
C PHE A 219 5.24 -6.29 2.37
N THR A 220 5.66 -6.89 1.27
CA THR A 220 5.19 -8.21 0.84
C THR A 220 6.38 -9.15 0.69
N VAL A 221 6.19 -10.39 1.12
CA VAL A 221 7.12 -11.49 0.94
C VAL A 221 6.35 -12.62 0.25
N PRO A 222 6.89 -13.24 -0.81
CA PRO A 222 6.21 -14.35 -1.47
C PRO A 222 5.87 -15.48 -0.49
N MET A 223 4.60 -15.90 -0.47
CA MET A 223 4.12 -16.98 0.40
C MET A 223 3.87 -18.31 -0.33
N GLY A 224 4.18 -18.37 -1.63
CA GLY A 224 4.07 -19.58 -2.42
C GLY A 224 3.61 -19.32 -3.85
N PHE A 225 3.01 -20.33 -4.46
CA PHE A 225 2.42 -20.25 -5.80
C PHE A 225 1.07 -20.96 -5.79
N THR A 226 0.09 -20.36 -6.44
CA THR A 226 -1.25 -20.93 -6.69
C THR A 226 -1.27 -21.66 -8.03
N TYR A 227 -2.44 -21.72 -8.68
CA TYR A 227 -2.67 -22.29 -10.01
C TYR A 227 -1.59 -21.89 -11.02
N GLU A 228 -1.17 -22.83 -11.86
CA GLU A 228 -0.27 -22.58 -13.01
C GLU A 228 1.04 -21.83 -12.62
N ASN A 229 1.50 -21.96 -11.37
CA ASN A 229 2.66 -21.26 -10.80
C ASN A 229 2.49 -19.72 -10.70
N LEU A 230 1.28 -19.24 -10.46
CA LEU A 230 1.04 -17.82 -10.18
C LEU A 230 1.45 -17.48 -8.74
N PRO A 231 2.37 -16.52 -8.53
CA PRO A 231 2.85 -16.13 -7.20
C PRO A 231 1.78 -15.43 -6.36
#